data_AF-A0AB73I542-F1
#
_entry.id   AF-A0AB73I542-F1
#
_cell.length_a   1.000
_cell.length_b   1.000
_cell.length_c   1.000
_cell.angle_alpha   90.00
_cell.angle_beta   90.00
_cell.angle_gamma   90.00
#
_symmetry.space_group_name_H-M   'P 1'
#
loop_
_entity.id
_entity.type
_entity.pdbx_description
1 polymer ?
#
loop_
_entity_poly.entity_id
_entity_poly.type
_entity_poly.pdbx_seq_one_letter_code
_entity_poly.pdbx_strand_id
1 'polypeptide(L)'
;MRRAHVSAFTLLELIITLAIVAVLAVFAVPSYRTHVVRTHRVDAASALFRAAQFVEGAASDSIAALPPGLDQAPQFGTAVYRLHVLPADDANGGYSIEAAPDESGPMRDDPCGVFTLDATGMRSNKNVANGSAPSTGQCWGTG
;
A
#
# COMPACT_ATOMS: atom_id res chain seq x y z
N MET A 1 -53.47 30.16 16.97
CA MET A 1 -52.48 29.31 16.30
C MET A 1 -51.09 29.67 16.83
N ARG A 2 -50.51 28.85 17.72
CA ARG A 2 -49.13 29.07 18.20
C ARG A 2 -48.18 28.62 17.09
N ARG A 3 -47.43 29.55 16.49
CA ARG A 3 -46.34 29.20 15.59
C ARG A 3 -45.25 28.53 16.42
N ALA A 4 -44.90 27.30 16.06
CA ALA A 4 -43.68 26.69 16.56
C ALA A 4 -42.50 27.52 16.03
N HIS A 5 -41.75 28.14 16.94
CA HIS A 5 -40.45 28.69 16.61
C HIS A 5 -39.52 27.51 16.31
N VAL A 6 -39.30 27.23 15.02
CA VAL A 6 -38.19 26.37 14.60
C VAL A 6 -36.91 27.13 14.96
N SER A 7 -36.17 26.65 15.96
CA SER A 7 -34.83 27.18 16.26
C SER A 7 -33.89 26.79 15.12
N ALA A 8 -33.69 27.69 14.17
CA ALA A 8 -32.65 27.54 13.16
C ALA A 8 -31.31 27.97 13.76
N PHE A 9 -30.24 27.21 13.46
CA PHE A 9 -28.86 27.56 13.80
C PHE A 9 -28.53 28.98 13.33
N THR A 10 -27.77 29.73 14.14
CA THR A 10 -27.35 31.07 13.73
C THR A 10 -26.21 31.02 12.72
N LEU A 11 -26.10 32.04 11.87
CA LEU A 11 -24.98 32.18 10.93
C LEU A 11 -23.64 32.18 11.68
N LEU A 12 -23.58 32.80 12.86
CA LEU A 12 -22.39 32.82 13.71
C LEU A 12 -22.00 31.42 14.20
N GLU A 13 -22.97 30.60 14.58
CA GLU A 13 -22.73 29.21 15.01
C GLU A 13 -22.21 28.33 13.86
N LEU A 14 -22.73 28.54 12.65
CA LEU A 14 -22.19 27.88 11.45
C LEU A 14 -20.74 28.30 11.16
N ILE A 15 -20.38 29.58 11.31
CA ILE A 15 -19.01 30.03 11.04
C ILE A 15 -18.04 29.46 12.09
N ILE A 16 -18.43 29.43 13.37
CA ILE A 16 -17.60 28.85 14.44
C ILE A 16 -17.40 27.35 14.21
N THR A 17 -18.46 26.61 13.89
CA THR A 17 -18.35 25.17 13.60
C THR A 17 -17.45 24.89 12.40
N LEU A 18 -17.59 25.65 11.31
CA LEU A 18 -16.72 25.54 10.14
C LEU A 18 -15.25 25.88 10.46
N ALA A 19 -15.01 26.90 11.29
CA ALA A 19 -13.67 27.26 11.74
C ALA A 19 -13.01 26.12 12.52
N ILE A 20 -13.73 25.47 13.43
CA ILE A 20 -13.24 24.32 14.19
C ILE A 20 -12.93 23.14 13.26
N VAL A 21 -13.84 22.82 12.33
CA VAL A 21 -13.64 21.72 11.36
C VAL A 21 -12.42 21.98 10.48
N ALA A 22 -12.20 23.21 10.04
CA ALA A 22 -11.03 23.57 9.24
C ALA A 22 -9.72 23.31 9.99
N VAL A 23 -9.64 23.70 11.27
CA VAL A 23 -8.46 23.44 12.11
C VAL A 23 -8.22 21.95 12.29
N LEU A 24 -9.28 21.15 12.53
CA LEU A 24 -9.15 19.70 12.68
C LEU A 24 -8.70 19.01 11.38
N ALA A 25 -9.23 19.45 10.24
CA ALA A 25 -8.93 18.87 8.93
C ALA A 25 -7.44 18.98 8.57
N VAL A 26 -6.76 20.07 8.97
CA VAL A 26 -5.33 20.29 8.73
C VAL A 26 -4.46 19.16 9.29
N PHE A 27 -4.82 18.59 10.44
CA PHE A 27 -4.06 17.49 11.06
C PHE A 27 -4.64 16.12 10.69
N ALA A 28 -5.97 16.00 10.65
CA ALA A 28 -6.64 14.72 10.43
C ALA A 28 -6.37 14.15 9.03
N VAL A 29 -6.41 14.98 7.99
CA VAL A 29 -6.25 14.53 6.59
C VAL A 29 -4.86 13.96 6.30
N PRO A 30 -3.73 14.66 6.56
CA PRO A 30 -2.40 14.11 6.30
C PRO A 30 -2.08 12.89 7.17
N SER A 31 -2.57 12.88 8.42
CA SER A 31 -2.44 11.71 9.31
C SER A 31 -3.12 10.49 8.70
N TYR A 32 -4.40 10.62 8.32
CA TYR A 32 -5.16 9.53 7.70
C TYR A 32 -4.50 9.01 6.41
N ARG A 33 -4.03 9.92 5.54
CA ARG A 33 -3.32 9.54 4.31
C ARG A 33 -2.07 8.71 4.61
N THR A 34 -1.27 9.13 5.60
CA THR A 34 -0.07 8.40 6.02
C THR A 34 -0.42 7.00 6.56
N HIS A 35 -1.51 6.89 7.32
CA HIS A 35 -1.99 5.60 7.82
C HIS A 35 -2.40 4.67 6.66
N VAL A 36 -3.16 5.16 5.68
CA VAL A 36 -3.60 4.36 4.52
C VAL A 36 -2.41 3.88 3.68
N VAL A 37 -1.44 4.76 3.41
CA VAL A 37 -0.20 4.40 2.70
C VAL A 37 0.55 3.29 3.43
N ARG A 38 0.69 3.41 4.76
CA ARG A 38 1.34 2.37 5.57
C ARG A 38 0.57 1.04 5.51
N THR A 39 -0.75 1.06 5.58
CA THR A 39 -1.58 -0.15 5.42
C THR A 39 -1.31 -0.82 4.08
N HIS A 40 -1.28 -0.07 2.98
CA HIS A 40 -1.01 -0.64 1.66
C HIS A 40 0.40 -1.24 1.53
N ARG A 41 1.41 -0.65 2.17
CA ARG A 41 2.77 -1.25 2.21
C ARG A 41 2.80 -2.57 2.99
N VAL A 42 2.07 -2.63 4.11
CA VAL A 42 1.91 -3.87 4.89
C VAL A 42 1.16 -4.93 4.07
N ASP A 43 0.12 -4.54 3.35
CA ASP A 43 -0.63 -5.43 2.47
C ASP A 43 0.28 -6.00 1.37
N ALA A 44 1.09 -5.16 0.71
CA ALA A 44 2.07 -5.59 -0.29
C ALA A 44 3.09 -6.58 0.28
N ALA A 45 3.68 -6.27 1.45
CA ALA A 45 4.60 -7.17 2.13
C ALA A 45 3.93 -8.51 2.48
N SER A 46 2.70 -8.49 2.98
CA SER A 46 1.94 -9.71 3.29
C SER A 46 1.65 -10.55 2.05
N ALA A 47 1.36 -9.90 0.91
CA ALA A 47 1.12 -10.57 -0.36
C ALA A 47 2.40 -11.22 -0.89
N LEU A 48 3.55 -10.54 -0.77
CA LEU A 48 4.85 -11.11 -1.12
C LEU A 48 5.16 -12.37 -0.32
N PHE A 49 4.89 -12.38 0.99
CA PHE A 49 5.07 -13.60 1.80
C PHE A 49 4.13 -14.73 1.41
N ARG A 50 2.85 -14.44 1.13
CA ARG A 50 1.91 -15.46 0.64
C ARG A 50 2.33 -16.02 -0.72
N ALA A 51 2.79 -15.16 -1.62
CA ALA A 51 3.29 -15.55 -2.93
C ALA A 51 4.58 -16.39 -2.82
N ALA A 52 5.51 -16.02 -1.94
CA ALA A 52 6.72 -16.79 -1.66
C ALA A 52 6.40 -18.20 -1.14
N GLN A 53 5.49 -18.31 -0.17
CA GLN A 53 5.02 -19.60 0.35
C GLN A 53 4.41 -20.48 -0.75
N PHE A 54 3.67 -19.88 -1.69
CA PHE A 54 3.12 -20.60 -2.83
C PHE A 54 4.21 -21.09 -3.78
N VAL A 55 5.18 -20.23 -4.11
CA VAL A 55 6.28 -20.57 -5.01
C VAL A 55 7.15 -21.69 -4.41
N GLU A 56 7.43 -21.64 -3.11
CA GLU A 56 8.19 -22.68 -2.40
C GLU A 56 7.44 -24.02 -2.30
N GLY A 57 6.12 -23.98 -2.14
CA GLY A 57 5.27 -25.17 -2.04
C GLY A 57 5.01 -25.85 -3.39
N ALA A 58 5.14 -25.12 -4.50
CA ALA A 58 5.01 -25.68 -5.83
C ALA A 58 6.29 -26.43 -6.21
N ALA A 59 6.18 -27.75 -6.38
CA ALA A 59 7.32 -28.61 -6.71
C ALA A 59 7.92 -28.25 -8.10
N SER A 60 8.95 -27.40 -8.09
CA SER A 60 10.09 -27.37 -9.03
C SER A 60 9.87 -27.22 -10.55
N ASP A 61 8.71 -26.79 -11.04
CA ASP A 61 8.64 -26.18 -12.36
C ASP A 61 8.61 -24.67 -12.19
N SER A 62 9.60 -23.99 -12.77
CA SER A 62 9.80 -22.54 -12.75
C SER A 62 8.47 -21.79 -12.91
N ILE A 63 7.93 -21.29 -11.79
CA ILE A 63 6.67 -20.54 -11.80
C ILE A 63 6.92 -19.23 -12.53
N ALA A 64 6.41 -19.13 -13.74
CA ALA A 64 6.49 -17.94 -14.56
C ALA A 64 5.46 -16.88 -14.16
N ALA A 65 4.37 -17.27 -13.48
CA ALA A 65 3.28 -16.38 -13.10
C ALA A 65 2.56 -16.83 -11.83
N LEU A 66 2.15 -15.85 -11.01
CA LEU A 66 1.32 -16.10 -9.84
C LEU A 66 -0.14 -16.36 -10.27
N PRO A 67 -0.85 -17.29 -9.60
CA PRO A 67 -2.26 -17.52 -9.88
C PRO A 67 -3.11 -16.33 -9.40
N PRO A 68 -4.34 -16.19 -9.92
CA PRO A 68 -5.29 -15.18 -9.46
C PRO A 68 -5.47 -15.23 -7.94
N GLY A 69 -5.38 -14.08 -7.29
CA GLY A 69 -5.48 -13.94 -5.83
C GLY A 69 -4.13 -13.96 -5.10
N LEU A 70 -3.04 -14.26 -5.80
CA LEU A 70 -1.65 -14.03 -5.36
C LEU A 70 -0.91 -13.01 -6.22
N ASP A 71 -1.49 -12.62 -7.35
CA ASP A 71 -0.94 -11.69 -8.35
C ASP A 71 -1.21 -10.21 -8.02
N GLN A 72 -1.81 -9.91 -6.87
CA GLN A 72 -2.14 -8.54 -6.46
C GLN A 72 -2.26 -8.37 -4.94
N ALA A 73 -2.13 -7.12 -4.49
CA ALA A 73 -2.50 -6.67 -3.16
C ALA A 73 -3.39 -5.42 -3.24
N PRO A 74 -4.50 -5.35 -2.47
CA PRO A 74 -5.10 -6.43 -1.69
C PRO A 74 -5.50 -7.64 -2.55
N GLN A 75 -5.65 -8.81 -1.93
CA GLN A 75 -5.96 -10.08 -2.61
C GLN A 75 -7.31 -10.07 -3.36
N PHE A 76 -8.24 -9.20 -2.94
CA PHE A 76 -9.56 -9.03 -3.56
C PHE A 76 -9.86 -7.54 -3.73
N GLY A 77 -10.63 -7.22 -4.77
CA GLY A 77 -11.04 -5.85 -5.07
C GLY A 77 -10.11 -5.18 -6.08
N THR A 78 -9.91 -3.87 -5.92
CA THR A 78 -9.05 -3.08 -6.80
C THR A 78 -7.58 -3.26 -6.42
N ALA A 79 -6.75 -3.69 -7.38
CA ALA A 79 -5.31 -3.79 -7.20
C ALA A 79 -4.70 -2.44 -6.81
N VAL A 80 -3.95 -2.43 -5.71
CA VAL A 80 -3.07 -1.31 -5.33
C VAL A 80 -1.63 -1.64 -5.70
N TYR A 81 -1.26 -2.91 -5.58
CA TYR A 81 -0.02 -3.47 -6.07
C TYR A 81 -0.30 -4.70 -6.95
N ARG A 82 0.54 -4.89 -7.97
CA ARG A 82 0.59 -6.07 -8.84
C ARG A 82 1.82 -6.88 -8.49
N LEU A 83 1.67 -8.19 -8.38
CA LEU A 83 2.77 -9.10 -8.03
C LEU A 83 3.21 -9.92 -9.25
N HIS A 84 4.51 -10.00 -9.44
CA HIS A 84 5.13 -10.78 -10.52
C HIS A 84 6.33 -11.58 -9.99
N VAL A 85 6.50 -12.79 -10.53
CA VAL A 85 7.70 -13.59 -10.29
C VAL A 85 8.75 -13.19 -11.32
N LEU A 86 9.95 -12.91 -10.84
CA LEU A 86 11.13 -12.67 -11.63
C LEU A 86 11.91 -13.98 -11.78
N PRO A 87 12.64 -14.16 -12.89
CA PRO A 87 13.39 -15.38 -13.16
C PRO A 87 14.42 -15.69 -12.07
N ALA A 88 14.71 -16.99 -11.94
CA ALA A 88 15.75 -17.51 -11.06
C ALA A 88 17.11 -16.91 -11.39
N ASP A 89 17.85 -16.50 -10.37
CA ASP A 89 19.25 -16.09 -10.44
C ASP A 89 20.00 -16.77 -9.27
N ASP A 90 21.25 -17.16 -9.49
CA ASP A 90 22.11 -17.71 -8.43
C ASP A 90 22.26 -16.72 -7.26
N ALA A 91 22.18 -15.42 -7.55
CA ALA A 91 22.22 -14.36 -6.54
C ALA A 91 20.93 -14.24 -5.70
N ASN A 92 19.77 -14.68 -6.21
CA ASN A 92 18.46 -14.55 -5.55
C ASN A 92 17.97 -15.85 -4.90
N GLY A 93 18.74 -16.94 -5.03
CA GLY A 93 18.44 -18.24 -4.42
C GLY A 93 17.39 -19.06 -5.18
N GLY A 94 17.03 -18.68 -6.40
CA GLY A 94 16.18 -19.48 -7.30
C GLY A 94 14.83 -18.84 -7.66
N TYR A 95 14.42 -17.77 -6.99
CA TYR A 95 13.30 -16.93 -7.43
C TYR A 95 13.36 -15.54 -6.77
N SER A 96 12.68 -14.58 -7.37
CA SER A 96 12.35 -13.31 -6.72
C SER A 96 10.92 -12.91 -7.06
N ILE A 97 10.23 -12.26 -6.13
CA ILE A 97 8.87 -11.77 -6.30
C ILE A 97 8.89 -10.28 -6.05
N GLU A 98 8.33 -9.52 -6.99
CA GLU A 98 8.15 -8.09 -6.83
C GLU A 98 6.69 -7.71 -6.72
N ALA A 99 6.40 -6.71 -5.90
CA ALA A 99 5.10 -6.06 -5.79
C ALA A 99 5.26 -4.60 -6.25
N ALA A 100 4.80 -4.32 -7.47
CA ALA A 100 4.86 -2.99 -8.07
C ALA A 100 3.54 -2.23 -7.85
N PRO A 101 3.57 -0.93 -7.49
CA PRO A 101 2.35 -0.14 -7.41
C PRO A 101 1.58 -0.17 -8.74
N ASP A 102 0.26 -0.27 -8.69
CA ASP A 102 -0.55 -0.10 -9.91
C ASP A 102 -0.46 1.35 -10.39
N GLU A 103 -0.22 1.55 -11.68
CA GLU A 103 -0.04 2.87 -12.31
C GLU A 103 -1.27 3.79 -12.20
N SER A 104 -2.46 3.22 -11.97
CA SER A 104 -3.69 3.97 -11.72
C SER A 104 -4.04 4.07 -10.23
N GLY A 105 -3.25 3.41 -9.39
CA GLY A 105 -3.52 3.23 -7.97
C GLY A 105 -3.01 4.37 -7.08
N PRO A 106 -3.45 4.39 -5.81
CA PRO A 106 -3.07 5.43 -4.84
C PRO A 106 -1.60 5.40 -4.43
N MET A 107 -0.88 4.32 -4.76
CA MET A 107 0.52 4.09 -4.38
C MET A 107 1.52 4.38 -5.52
N ARG A 108 1.07 4.85 -6.69
CA ARG A 108 1.95 5.12 -7.84
C ARG A 108 3.14 6.02 -7.49
N ASP A 109 2.87 7.08 -6.73
CA ASP A 109 3.86 8.09 -6.36
C ASP A 109 4.49 7.82 -4.97
N ASP A 110 4.31 6.61 -4.42
CA ASP A 110 4.85 6.25 -3.12
C ASP A 110 6.38 6.12 -3.18
N PRO A 111 7.15 6.80 -2.31
CA PRO A 111 8.61 6.80 -2.40
C PRO A 111 9.24 5.43 -2.17
N CYS A 112 8.54 4.49 -1.54
CA CYS A 112 9.03 3.12 -1.37
C CYS A 112 8.98 2.31 -2.68
N GLY A 113 8.07 2.66 -3.59
CA GLY A 113 7.96 2.06 -4.91
C GLY A 113 7.72 0.55 -4.89
N VAL A 114 8.50 -0.17 -5.68
CA VAL A 114 8.37 -1.62 -5.87
C VAL A 114 9.05 -2.34 -4.72
N PHE A 115 8.32 -3.22 -4.05
CA PHE A 115 8.82 -4.09 -2.99
C PHE A 115 9.31 -5.40 -3.61
N THR A 116 10.38 -5.98 -3.09
CA THR A 116 10.93 -7.24 -3.61
C THR A 116 11.34 -8.18 -2.48
N LEU A 117 10.97 -9.46 -2.63
CA LEU A 117 11.35 -10.56 -1.74
C LEU A 117 11.96 -11.67 -2.59
N ASP A 118 13.13 -12.17 -2.20
CA ASP A 118 13.76 -13.32 -2.86
C ASP A 118 13.73 -14.59 -2.01
N ALA A 119 14.17 -15.71 -2.59
CA ALA A 119 14.19 -17.02 -1.96
C ALA A 119 15.09 -17.10 -0.71
N THR A 120 16.04 -16.16 -0.56
CA THR A 120 16.89 -16.08 0.64
C THR A 120 16.20 -15.35 1.79
N GLY A 121 15.03 -14.77 1.54
CA GLY A 121 14.31 -13.91 2.47
C GLY A 121 14.82 -12.46 2.47
N MET A 122 15.70 -12.09 1.52
CA MET A 122 16.19 -10.72 1.41
C MET A 122 15.06 -9.82 0.92
N ARG A 123 14.86 -8.72 1.65
CA ARG A 123 13.86 -7.71 1.37
C ARG A 123 14.54 -6.52 0.75
N SER A 124 13.98 -5.99 -0.32
CA SER A 124 14.45 -4.74 -0.91
C SER A 124 13.29 -3.93 -1.45
N ASN A 125 13.57 -2.68 -1.81
CA ASN A 125 12.61 -1.81 -2.44
C ASN A 125 13.33 -0.88 -3.42
N LYS A 126 12.68 -0.57 -4.54
CA LYS A 126 13.19 0.34 -5.57
C LYS A 126 12.13 1.39 -5.91
N ASN A 127 12.53 2.66 -5.89
CA ASN A 127 11.68 3.73 -6.40
C ASN A 127 11.80 3.74 -7.94
N VAL A 128 10.66 3.71 -8.63
CA VAL A 128 10.63 3.77 -10.10
C VAL A 128 10.87 5.20 -10.61
N ALA A 129 10.64 6.21 -9.76
CA ALA A 129 11.05 7.59 -9.99
C ALA A 129 12.50 7.78 -9.51
N ASN A 130 13.31 8.50 -10.30
CA ASN A 130 14.77 8.73 -10.20
C ASN A 130 15.31 9.37 -8.89
N GLY A 131 14.64 9.22 -7.75
CA GLY A 131 15.11 9.60 -6.43
C GLY A 131 15.73 8.44 -5.65
N SER A 132 16.53 8.76 -4.64
CA SER A 132 16.99 7.78 -3.66
C SER A 132 15.79 7.21 -2.89
N ALA A 133 15.53 5.91 -3.05
CA ALA A 133 14.48 5.23 -2.31
C ALA A 133 14.74 5.34 -0.79
N PRO A 134 13.70 5.51 0.05
CA PRO A 134 13.85 5.41 1.49
C PRO A 134 14.44 4.04 1.87
N SER A 135 15.06 3.97 3.05
CA SER A 135 15.69 2.74 3.50
C SER A 135 14.69 1.58 3.54
N THR A 136 15.15 0.37 3.25
CA THR A 136 14.31 -0.83 3.29
C THR A 136 13.64 -1.01 4.65
N GLY A 137 14.32 -0.68 5.75
CA GLY A 137 13.72 -0.71 7.08
C GLY A 137 12.55 0.26 7.26
N GLN A 138 12.56 1.42 6.62
CA GLN A 138 11.45 2.39 6.65
C GLN A 138 10.27 1.94 5.78
N CYS A 139 10.54 1.28 4.65
CA CYS A 139 9.51 0.84 3.72
C CYS A 139 8.83 -0.47 4.16
N TRP A 140 9.62 -1.43 4.62
CA TRP A 140 9.17 -2.74 5.11
C TRP A 140 8.83 -2.74 6.61
N GLY A 141 9.04 -1.62 7.29
CA GLY A 141 8.75 -1.47 8.70
C GLY A 141 7.25 -1.60 8.97
N THR A 142 6.90 -2.48 9.91
CA THR A 142 5.54 -2.60 10.45
C THR A 142 5.30 -1.64 11.62
N GLY A 143 6.26 -0.77 11.96
CA GLY A 143 6.35 0.06 13.19
C GLY A 143 6.24 1.57 12.94
#